data_AF-A0A935VJ52-F1
#
_entry.id   AF-A0A935VJ52-F1
#
_cell.length_a   1.000
_cell.length_b   1.000
_cell.length_c   1.000
_cell.angle_alpha   90.00
_cell.angle_beta   90.00
_cell.angle_gamma   90.00
#
_symmetry.space_group_name_H-M   'P 1'
#
loop_
_entity.id
_entity.type
_entity.pdbx_description
1 polymer ?
#
loop_
_entity_poly.entity_id
_entity_poly.type
_entity_poly.pdbx_seq_one_letter_code
_entity_poly.pdbx_strand_id
1 'polypeptide(L)'
;MLAEDFNLPKQTHDIFAIMARGNFISSNGSRDGMNRLYDIINNPENFDRLQAYFNVIRYNIERGNNYFYFSKLSEPNSELEKKLERFERYIDIIDLLASMDNKITIGSRFRPTEIAEECNANVRLKQKLQKIPLYRSKHYTIRFERSATL
;
A
#
# COMPACT_ATOMS: atom_id res chain seq x y z
N MET A 1 24.85 8.11 -20.76
CA MET A 1 24.95 6.76 -20.17
C MET A 1 23.65 6.07 -20.50
N LEU A 2 23.68 5.05 -21.35
CA LEU A 2 22.47 4.38 -21.84
C LEU A 2 22.17 3.16 -20.95
N ALA A 3 20.92 2.70 -20.94
CA ALA A 3 20.47 1.59 -20.08
C ALA A 3 21.25 0.27 -20.33
N GLU A 4 21.87 0.14 -21.50
CA GLU A 4 22.64 -1.04 -21.93
C GLU A 4 23.95 -1.22 -21.16
N ASP A 5 24.50 -0.14 -20.58
CA ASP A 5 25.79 -0.17 -19.86
C ASP A 5 25.70 -0.87 -18.49
N PHE A 6 24.48 -1.05 -17.96
CA PHE A 6 24.26 -1.46 -16.57
C PHE A 6 24.01 -2.96 -16.36
N ASN A 7 23.94 -3.78 -17.43
CA ASN A 7 23.64 -5.22 -17.34
C ASN A 7 22.44 -5.52 -16.39
N LEU A 8 21.30 -4.93 -16.72
CA LEU A 8 20.10 -4.90 -15.88
C LEU A 8 19.30 -6.20 -15.96
N PRO A 9 18.59 -6.58 -14.88
CA PRO A 9 17.70 -7.74 -14.91
C PRO A 9 16.52 -7.50 -15.87
N LYS A 10 16.04 -8.56 -16.51
CA LYS A 10 14.93 -8.50 -17.50
C LYS A 10 13.64 -7.88 -16.93
N GLN A 11 13.45 -7.98 -15.62
CA GLN A 11 12.28 -7.49 -14.89
C GLN A 11 12.34 -6.00 -14.53
N THR A 12 13.40 -5.28 -14.93
CA THR A 12 13.57 -3.85 -14.60
C THR A 12 12.35 -3.01 -14.98
N HIS A 13 11.74 -3.28 -16.14
CA HIS A 13 10.54 -2.60 -16.58
C HIS A 13 9.35 -2.82 -15.62
N ASP A 14 9.12 -4.06 -15.20
CA ASP A 14 8.02 -4.40 -14.31
C ASP A 14 8.21 -3.79 -12.93
N ILE A 15 9.44 -3.85 -12.43
CA ILE A 15 9.86 -3.20 -11.18
C ILE A 15 9.56 -1.71 -11.22
N PHE A 16 9.94 -1.03 -12.31
CA PHE A 16 9.67 0.39 -12.51
C PHE A 16 8.16 0.67 -12.58
N ALA A 17 7.41 -0.10 -13.38
CA ALA A 17 5.97 0.12 -13.56
C ALA A 17 5.17 -0.01 -12.25
N ILE A 18 5.63 -0.87 -11.33
CA ILE A 18 5.03 -1.04 -10.00
C ILE A 18 5.41 0.13 -9.08
N MET A 19 6.71 0.37 -8.89
CA MET A 19 7.19 1.32 -7.89
C MET A 19 7.01 2.79 -8.31
N ALA A 20 7.05 3.10 -9.61
CA ALA A 20 6.82 4.47 -10.10
C ALA A 20 5.38 4.96 -9.85
N ARG A 21 4.43 4.03 -9.66
CA ARG A 21 3.05 4.33 -9.24
C ARG A 21 2.90 4.48 -7.72
N GLY A 22 4.00 4.39 -6.97
CA GLY A 22 4.01 4.47 -5.51
C GLY A 22 3.63 3.16 -4.80
N ASN A 23 3.68 2.01 -5.49
CA ASN A 23 3.45 0.72 -4.85
C ASN A 23 4.75 0.15 -4.29
N PHE A 24 4.61 -0.69 -3.27
CA PHE A 24 5.69 -1.46 -2.68
C PHE A 24 5.84 -2.81 -3.38
N ILE A 25 7.09 -3.28 -3.48
CA ILE A 25 7.39 -4.68 -3.82
C ILE A 25 7.82 -5.36 -2.51
N SER A 26 6.97 -6.24 -1.97
CA SER A 26 7.22 -6.93 -0.71
C SER A 26 7.46 -8.42 -0.89
N SER A 27 8.17 -9.05 0.04
CA SER A 27 8.44 -10.49 0.04
C SER A 27 7.19 -11.36 0.25
N ASN A 28 6.10 -10.74 0.73
CA ASN A 28 4.80 -11.35 0.98
C ASN A 28 3.69 -10.76 0.08
N GLY A 29 4.07 -10.24 -1.09
CA GLY A 29 3.14 -9.58 -1.99
C GLY A 29 1.98 -10.52 -2.36
N SER A 30 0.74 -10.01 -2.27
CA SER A 30 -0.47 -10.79 -2.54
C SER A 30 -0.76 -11.04 -4.02
N ARG A 31 0.00 -10.40 -4.92
CA ARG A 31 -0.12 -10.52 -6.37
C ARG A 31 0.93 -11.49 -6.91
N ASP A 32 0.52 -12.33 -7.85
CA ASP A 32 1.41 -13.27 -8.54
C ASP A 32 2.66 -12.57 -9.08
N GLY A 33 3.81 -13.16 -8.79
CA GLY A 33 5.12 -12.66 -9.24
C GLY A 33 5.79 -11.61 -8.33
N MET A 34 5.10 -11.04 -7.32
CA MET A 34 5.71 -10.02 -6.45
C MET A 34 6.89 -10.55 -5.63
N ASN A 35 6.79 -11.76 -5.08
CA ASN A 35 7.88 -12.37 -4.31
C ASN A 35 9.12 -12.58 -5.19
N ARG A 36 8.93 -12.98 -6.45
CA ARG A 36 10.02 -13.12 -7.42
C ARG A 36 10.67 -11.78 -7.73
N LEU A 37 9.90 -10.71 -7.89
CA LEU A 37 10.44 -9.36 -8.09
C LEU A 37 11.23 -8.91 -6.85
N TYR A 38 10.73 -9.20 -5.66
CA TYR A 38 11.43 -8.93 -4.41
C TYR A 38 12.79 -9.65 -4.38
N ASP A 39 12.83 -10.95 -4.69
CA ASP A 39 14.08 -11.73 -4.69
C ASP A 39 15.10 -11.20 -5.71
N ILE A 40 14.62 -10.75 -6.88
CA ILE A 40 15.46 -10.16 -7.92
C ILE A 40 16.10 -8.85 -7.43
N ILE A 41 15.32 -7.97 -6.78
CA ILE A 41 15.80 -6.71 -6.22
C ILE A 41 16.72 -6.96 -5.03
N ASN A 42 16.42 -7.95 -4.18
CA ASN A 42 17.17 -8.27 -2.97
C ASN A 42 18.52 -8.94 -3.25
N ASN A 43 18.76 -9.43 -4.48
CA ASN A 43 20.07 -9.89 -4.90
C ASN A 43 21.05 -8.68 -4.95
N PRO A 44 22.16 -8.70 -4.19
CA PRO A 44 23.08 -7.56 -4.10
C PRO A 44 23.60 -7.05 -5.46
N GLU A 45 23.95 -7.94 -6.38
CA GLU A 45 24.48 -7.53 -7.69
C GLU A 45 23.43 -6.81 -8.53
N ASN A 46 22.18 -7.26 -8.46
CA ASN A 46 21.08 -6.61 -9.15
C ASN A 46 20.73 -5.28 -8.47
N PHE A 47 20.74 -5.25 -7.13
CA PHE A 47 20.40 -4.07 -6.36
C PHE A 47 21.29 -2.89 -6.75
N ASP A 48 22.62 -3.07 -6.76
CA ASP A 48 23.56 -1.99 -7.07
C ASP A 48 23.35 -1.45 -8.49
N ARG A 49 23.12 -2.33 -9.47
CA ARG A 49 22.88 -1.95 -10.87
C ARG A 49 21.54 -1.24 -11.04
N LEU A 50 20.48 -1.77 -10.44
CA LEU A 50 19.15 -1.16 -10.44
C LEU A 50 19.17 0.21 -9.77
N GLN A 51 19.85 0.31 -8.62
CA GLN A 51 19.99 1.54 -7.85
C GLN A 51 20.73 2.62 -8.65
N ALA A 52 21.86 2.26 -9.27
CA ALA A 52 22.60 3.17 -10.12
C ALA A 52 21.78 3.64 -11.33
N TYR A 53 21.08 2.71 -12.00
CA TYR A 53 20.21 3.03 -13.13
C TYR A 53 19.04 3.94 -12.75
N PHE A 54 18.31 3.63 -11.68
CA PHE A 54 17.16 4.43 -11.27
C PHE A 54 17.55 5.82 -10.74
N ASN A 55 18.73 5.95 -10.13
CA ASN A 55 19.25 7.26 -9.71
C ASN A 55 19.45 8.21 -10.90
N VAL A 56 19.84 7.71 -12.07
CA VAL A 56 19.96 8.53 -13.30
C VAL A 56 18.62 9.16 -13.68
N ILE A 57 17.51 8.44 -13.47
CA ILE A 57 16.15 8.94 -13.71
C ILE A 57 15.47 9.52 -12.46
N ARG A 58 16.26 9.87 -11.43
CA ARG A 58 15.84 10.53 -10.18
C ARG A 58 14.88 9.70 -9.30
N TYR A 59 14.94 8.38 -9.41
CA TYR A 59 14.29 7.45 -8.49
C TYR A 59 15.36 6.78 -7.61
N ASN A 60 15.14 6.73 -6.30
CA ASN A 60 16.00 6.00 -5.38
C ASN A 60 15.25 4.76 -4.87
N ILE A 61 15.89 3.59 -4.86
CA ILE A 61 15.28 2.40 -4.26
C ILE A 61 15.55 2.44 -2.76
N GLU A 62 14.49 2.52 -1.97
CA GLU A 62 14.58 2.43 -0.52
C GLU A 62 14.26 1.01 -0.05
N ARG A 63 15.08 0.50 0.86
CA ARG A 63 14.87 -0.81 1.50
C ARG A 63 14.20 -0.64 2.85
N GLY A 64 13.02 -1.24 2.99
CA GLY A 64 12.33 -1.38 4.26
C GLY A 64 12.46 -2.79 4.85
N ASN A 65 11.69 -3.08 5.90
CA ASN A 65 11.61 -4.42 6.47
C ASN A 65 10.80 -5.34 5.54
N ASN A 66 11.49 -6.13 4.72
CA ASN A 66 10.91 -7.07 3.75
C ASN A 66 10.11 -6.43 2.61
N TYR A 67 10.42 -5.19 2.25
CA TYR A 67 9.86 -4.53 1.08
C TYR A 67 10.83 -3.50 0.49
N PHE A 68 10.59 -3.14 -0.77
CA PHE A 68 11.25 -2.05 -1.49
C PHE A 68 10.22 -1.06 -2.02
N TYR A 69 10.62 0.21 -2.13
CA TYR A 69 9.83 1.25 -2.77
C TYR A 69 10.72 2.30 -3.41
N PHE A 70 10.14 3.14 -4.26
CA PHE A 70 10.83 4.32 -4.76
C PHE A 70 10.60 5.53 -3.86
N SER A 71 11.69 6.16 -3.43
CA SER A 71 11.68 7.56 -3.02
C SER A 71 12.07 8.44 -4.21
N LYS A 72 11.51 9.65 -4.25
CA LYS A 72 11.90 10.68 -5.21
C LYS A 72 12.76 11.69 -4.47
N LEU A 73 13.97 11.92 -4.97
CA LEU A 73 14.94 12.84 -4.36
C LEU A 73 14.44 14.30 -4.29
N SER A 74 13.48 14.67 -5.13
CA SER A 74 12.83 15.98 -5.11
C SER A 74 11.37 15.82 -5.54
N GLU A 75 10.45 16.03 -4.61
CA GLU A 75 9.01 16.08 -4.88
C GLU A 75 8.50 17.51 -4.70
N PRO A 76 7.59 17.99 -5.55
CA PRO A 76 6.96 19.29 -5.35
C PRO A 76 6.10 19.29 -4.09
N ASN A 77 6.05 20.41 -3.38
CA ASN A 77 5.27 20.55 -2.13
C ASN A 77 3.80 20.13 -2.28
N SER A 78 3.19 20.38 -3.44
CA SER A 78 1.81 19.96 -3.74
C SER A 78 1.60 18.44 -3.70
N GLU A 79 2.59 17.62 -4.06
CA GLU A 79 2.50 16.16 -3.96
C GLU A 79 2.70 15.70 -2.51
N LEU A 80 3.53 16.41 -1.74
CA LEU A 80 3.69 16.17 -0.30
C LEU A 80 2.38 16.44 0.46
N GLU A 81 1.72 17.56 0.17
CA GLU A 81 0.42 17.91 0.74
C GLU A 81 -0.64 16.83 0.46
N LYS A 82 -0.76 16.35 -0.79
CA LYS A 82 -1.66 15.25 -1.14
C LYS A 82 -1.36 13.95 -0.38
N LYS A 83 -0.07 13.64 -0.16
CA LYS A 83 0.33 12.48 0.65
C LYS A 83 -0.10 12.66 2.11
N LEU A 84 0.06 13.86 2.66
CA LEU A 84 -0.33 14.18 4.03
C LEU A 84 -1.86 14.08 4.22
N GLU A 85 -2.64 14.65 3.30
CA GLU A 85 -4.11 14.51 3.30
C GLU A 85 -4.56 13.04 3.20
N ARG A 86 -3.82 12.23 2.43
CA ARG A 86 -4.09 10.80 2.34
C ARG A 86 -3.73 10.06 3.63
N PHE A 87 -2.64 10.45 4.28
CA PHE A 87 -2.21 9.87 5.55
C PHE A 87 -3.22 10.18 6.66
N GLU A 88 -3.74 11.40 6.72
CA GLU A 88 -4.80 11.80 7.65
C GLU A 88 -6.00 10.83 7.58
N ARG A 89 -6.47 10.47 6.38
CA ARG A 89 -7.55 9.50 6.21
C ARG A 89 -7.22 8.09 6.70
N TYR A 90 -5.96 7.68 6.60
CA TYR A 90 -5.55 6.37 7.08
C TYR A 90 -5.44 6.31 8.60
N ILE A 91 -5.23 7.44 9.30
CA ILE A 91 -5.18 7.49 10.77
C ILE A 91 -6.50 6.97 11.35
N ASP A 92 -7.64 7.48 10.89
CA ASP A 92 -8.95 7.06 11.43
C ASP A 92 -9.25 5.58 11.14
N ILE A 93 -8.83 5.08 9.97
CA ILE A 93 -8.99 3.67 9.60
C ILE A 93 -8.15 2.79 10.52
N ILE A 94 -6.88 3.16 10.76
CA ILE A 94 -5.99 2.42 11.65
C ILE A 94 -6.51 2.47 13.09
N ASP A 95 -7.03 3.60 13.54
CA ASP A 95 -7.63 3.74 14.88
C ASP A 95 -8.88 2.86 15.07
N LEU A 96 -9.71 2.71 14.02
CA LEU A 96 -10.81 1.75 14.02
C LEU A 96 -10.31 0.32 14.15
N LEU A 97 -9.37 -0.08 13.29
CA LEU A 97 -8.83 -1.44 13.25
C LEU A 97 -8.08 -1.79 14.55
N ALA A 98 -7.33 -0.84 15.12
CA ALA A 98 -6.63 -1.03 16.39
C ALA A 98 -7.59 -1.10 17.61
N SER A 99 -8.82 -0.61 17.46
CA SER A 99 -9.86 -0.69 18.49
C SER A 99 -10.67 -2.00 18.42
N MET A 100 -10.44 -2.85 17.41
CA MET A 100 -11.02 -4.19 17.34
C MET A 100 -10.41 -5.09 18.42
N ASP A 101 -11.22 -5.99 18.97
CA ASP A 101 -10.80 -6.91 20.04
C ASP A 101 -9.80 -7.96 19.50
N ASN A 102 -9.87 -8.24 18.20
CA ASN A 102 -8.93 -9.10 17.50
C ASN A 102 -7.56 -8.42 17.37
N LYS A 103 -6.56 -8.90 18.11
CA LYS A 103 -5.18 -8.43 17.97
C LYS A 103 -4.69 -8.66 16.54
N ILE A 104 -4.43 -7.56 15.83
CA ILE A 104 -3.81 -7.60 14.51
C ILE A 104 -2.36 -8.07 14.66
N THR A 105 -2.04 -9.23 14.10
CA THR A 105 -0.70 -9.80 14.07
C THR A 105 -0.22 -9.97 12.63
N ILE A 106 1.06 -10.32 12.46
CA ILE A 106 1.62 -10.59 11.14
C ILE A 106 0.87 -11.78 10.53
N GLY A 107 0.27 -11.55 9.36
CA GLY A 107 -0.51 -12.57 8.64
C GLY A 107 -2.00 -12.59 8.97
N SER A 108 -2.50 -11.71 9.85
CA SER A 108 -3.94 -11.54 10.07
C SER A 108 -4.65 -11.18 8.76
N ARG A 109 -5.76 -11.87 8.49
CA ARG A 109 -6.68 -11.57 7.38
C ARG A 109 -8.04 -11.27 7.97
N PHE A 110 -8.68 -10.25 7.42
CA PHE A 110 -10.02 -9.84 7.82
C PHE A 110 -10.97 -9.97 6.64
N ARG A 111 -12.13 -10.58 6.87
CA ARG A 111 -13.22 -10.54 5.92
C ARG A 111 -14.04 -9.27 6.18
N PRO A 112 -14.57 -8.61 5.13
CA PRO A 112 -15.43 -7.44 5.33
C PRO A 112 -16.63 -7.71 6.25
N THR A 113 -17.17 -8.94 6.24
CA THR A 113 -18.28 -9.35 7.10
C THR A 113 -17.89 -9.37 8.58
N GLU A 114 -16.70 -9.86 8.91
CA GLU A 114 -16.21 -9.94 10.30
C GLU A 114 -16.05 -8.54 10.88
N ILE A 115 -15.45 -7.61 10.12
CA ILE A 115 -15.33 -6.21 10.52
C ILE A 115 -16.71 -5.58 10.74
N ALA A 116 -17.67 -5.85 9.85
CA ALA A 116 -19.01 -5.30 9.95
C ALA A 116 -19.79 -5.83 11.15
N GLU A 117 -19.69 -7.13 11.44
CA GLU A 117 -20.29 -7.76 12.63
C GLU A 117 -19.74 -7.15 13.92
N GLU A 118 -18.41 -7.00 14.01
CA GLU A 118 -17.75 -6.41 15.17
C GLU A 118 -18.14 -4.94 15.37
N CYS A 119 -18.20 -4.16 14.28
CA CYS A 119 -18.69 -2.78 14.32
C CYS A 119 -20.16 -2.66 14.74
N ASN A 120 -21.01 -3.64 14.40
CA ASN A 120 -22.41 -3.64 14.78
C ASN A 120 -22.61 -4.03 16.25
N ALA A 121 -21.79 -4.94 16.77
CA ALA A 121 -21.82 -5.38 18.16
C ALA A 121 -21.22 -4.35 19.13
N ASN A 122 -20.29 -3.50 18.66
CA ASN A 122 -19.55 -2.55 19.50
C ASN A 122 -19.90 -1.09 19.18
N VAL A 123 -20.59 -0.42 20.12
CA VAL A 123 -21.01 0.99 19.99
C VAL A 123 -19.82 1.93 19.76
N ARG A 124 -18.66 1.67 20.38
CA ARG A 124 -17.45 2.50 20.21
C ARG A 124 -16.90 2.38 18.79
N LEU A 125 -16.85 1.17 18.23
CA LEU A 125 -16.42 0.96 16.83
C LEU A 125 -17.39 1.62 15.85
N LYS A 126 -18.70 1.52 16.12
CA LYS A 126 -19.73 2.19 15.31
C LYS A 126 -19.55 3.71 15.28
N GLN A 127 -19.26 4.32 16.42
CA GLN A 127 -18.98 5.76 16.52
C GLN A 127 -17.70 6.16 15.77
N LYS A 128 -16.63 5.35 15.83
CA LYS A 128 -15.40 5.58 15.06
C LYS A 128 -15.66 5.46 13.55
N LEU A 129 -16.40 4.45 13.13
CA LEU A 129 -16.77 4.23 11.72
C LEU A 129 -17.57 5.40 11.13
N GLN A 130 -18.46 6.02 11.92
CA GLN A 130 -19.21 7.20 11.49
C GLN A 130 -18.35 8.46 11.31
N LYS A 131 -17.19 8.52 11.99
CA LYS A 131 -16.25 9.64 11.89
C LYS A 131 -15.30 9.49 10.71
N ILE A 132 -15.02 8.26 10.28
CA ILE A 132 -14.28 8.03 9.04
C ILE A 132 -15.12 8.65 7.92
N PRO A 133 -14.60 9.67 7.20
CA PRO A 133 -15.33 10.27 6.10
C PRO A 133 -15.53 9.21 5.02
N LEU A 134 -16.69 8.54 5.05
CA LEU A 134 -17.16 7.69 3.97
C LEU A 134 -17.07 8.54 2.71
N TYR A 135 -16.21 8.09 1.79
CA TYR A 135 -15.95 8.65 0.48
C TYR A 135 -17.09 9.57 0.01
N ARG A 136 -16.89 10.89 0.09
CA ARG A 136 -17.82 11.92 -0.42
C ARG A 136 -17.85 11.91 -1.96
N SER A 137 -17.93 10.72 -2.57
CA SER A 137 -17.94 10.47 -4.00
C SER A 137 -19.13 9.55 -4.31
N LYS A 138 -19.95 10.02 -5.25
CA LYS A 138 -21.29 9.56 -5.61
C LYS A 138 -21.38 8.13 -6.20
N HIS A 139 -20.41 7.23 -6.01
CA HIS A 139 -20.32 6.01 -6.84
C HIS A 139 -20.32 4.65 -6.16
N TYR A 140 -20.42 4.52 -4.84
CA TYR A 140 -20.60 3.20 -4.23
C TYR A 140 -21.62 3.23 -3.11
N THR A 141 -22.90 3.25 -3.49
CA THR A 141 -23.99 2.82 -2.61
C THR A 141 -23.92 1.30 -2.52
N ILE A 142 -23.24 0.77 -1.50
CA ILE A 142 -23.58 -0.58 -1.03
C ILE A 142 -24.92 -0.43 -0.32
N ARG A 143 -26.01 -0.65 -1.05
CA ARG A 143 -27.33 -0.82 -0.46
C ARG A 143 -27.30 -2.08 0.39
N PHE A 144 -27.13 -1.93 1.70
CA PHE A 144 -27.63 -2.92 2.63
C PHE A 144 -29.14 -2.70 2.75
N GLU A 145 -29.90 -3.30 1.83
CA GLU A 145 -31.33 -3.48 2.04
C GLU A 145 -31.50 -4.44 3.21
N ARG A 146 -31.81 -3.87 4.38
CA ARG A 146 -32.43 -4.62 5.46
C ARG A 146 -33.84 -5.01 5.00
N SER A 147 -34.01 -6.24 4.54
CA SER A 147 -35.33 -6.86 4.54
C SER A 147 -35.68 -7.22 5.97
N ALA A 148 -36.36 -6.31 6.66
CA ALA A 148 -37.18 -6.62 7.82
C ALA A 148 -38.62 -6.79 7.33
N THR A 149 -39.09 -8.04 7.39
CA THR A 149 -40.44 -8.48 7.77
C THR A 149 -41.64 -8.03 6.92
N LEU A 150 -42.23 -8.98 6.20
CA LEU A 150 -43.55 -9.56 6.50
C LEU A 150 -43.57 -11.02 6.02
#